data_AF-A0A7K1T0S1-F1
#
_entry.id   AF-A0A7K1T0S1-F1
#
_cell.length_a   1.000
_cell.length_b   1.000
_cell.length_c   1.000
_cell.angle_alpha   90.00
_cell.angle_beta   90.00
_cell.angle_gamma   90.00
#
_symmetry.space_group_name_H-M   'P 1'
#
loop_
_entity.id
_entity.type
_entity.pdbx_description
1 polymer ?
#
loop_
_entity_poly.entity_id
_entity_poly.type
_entity_poly.pdbx_seq_one_letter_code
_entity_poly.pdbx_strand_id
1 'polypeptide(L)'
;MREIVLKVVESDEFAHRLNYINRNYSNLKQENLIRNAVLELLNEKFLDNSNKAFAEHPREKGSKIDLSIVNDAEKDRPYSIEFKFQYTNDYKQFADYNHFIEKDFQRSIYKKQCDMFILIISSWDKDNKKDYDGKWGIKEEHSLSRFLSSNENWKTNVGNLFSNYSNVTLDIKEITVEEPYSTNYNLYIMSRD
;
A
#
# COMPACT_ATOMS: atom_id res chain seq x y z
N MET A 1 11.60 9.31 10.36
CA MET A 1 10.60 8.22 10.24
C MET A 1 10.51 7.67 8.84
N ARG A 2 10.37 8.50 7.79
CA ARG A 2 10.42 8.10 6.36
C ARG A 2 11.46 7.01 6.06
N GLU A 3 12.74 7.28 6.33
CA GLU A 3 13.84 6.33 6.08
C GLU A 3 13.66 4.95 6.72
N ILE A 4 13.05 4.91 7.90
CA ILE A 4 12.82 3.64 8.62
C ILE A 4 11.72 2.85 7.90
N VAL A 5 10.66 3.52 7.45
CA VAL A 5 9.56 2.89 6.71
C VAL A 5 10.06 2.38 5.36
N LEU A 6 10.86 3.17 4.64
CA LEU A 6 11.50 2.75 3.38
C LEU A 6 12.34 1.48 3.58
N LYS A 7 13.22 1.48 4.59
CA LYS A 7 14.01 0.28 4.94
C LYS A 7 13.16 -0.94 5.30
N VAL A 8 11.96 -0.76 5.85
CA VAL A 8 11.03 -1.87 6.12
C VAL A 8 10.48 -2.42 4.81
N VAL A 9 9.91 -1.57 3.94
CA VAL A 9 9.30 -2.02 2.68
C VAL A 9 10.32 -2.49 1.63
N GLU A 10 11.59 -2.12 1.78
CA GLU A 10 12.70 -2.59 0.93
C GLU A 10 13.33 -3.90 1.43
N SER A 11 12.98 -4.36 2.63
CA SER A 11 13.63 -5.51 3.25
C SER A 11 13.18 -6.85 2.65
N ASP A 12 14.10 -7.83 2.65
CA ASP A 12 13.80 -9.21 2.27
C ASP A 12 12.69 -9.82 3.15
N GLU A 13 12.65 -9.45 4.43
CA GLU A 13 11.63 -9.88 5.37
C GLU A 13 10.23 -9.38 4.96
N PHE A 14 10.12 -8.13 4.49
CA PHE A 14 8.86 -7.62 3.95
C PHE A 14 8.46 -8.37 2.67
N ALA A 15 9.41 -8.62 1.76
CA ALA A 15 9.14 -9.42 0.56
C ALA A 15 8.68 -10.85 0.91
N HIS A 16 9.27 -11.47 1.94
CA HIS A 16 8.85 -12.77 2.44
C HIS A 16 7.41 -12.74 3.00
N ARG A 17 7.08 -11.73 3.81
CA ARG A 17 5.70 -11.54 4.32
C ARG A 17 4.71 -11.28 3.20
N LEU A 18 5.10 -10.52 2.18
CA LEU A 18 4.25 -10.26 1.01
C LEU A 18 3.97 -11.54 0.23
N ASN A 19 4.96 -12.42 0.05
CA ASN A 19 4.75 -13.74 -0.55
C ASN A 19 3.80 -14.60 0.29
N TYR A 20 3.95 -14.60 1.62
CA TYR A 20 3.02 -15.30 2.50
C TYR A 20 1.59 -14.74 2.42
N ILE A 21 1.43 -13.41 2.37
CA ILE A 21 0.14 -12.75 2.17
C ILE A 21 -0.47 -13.16 0.83
N ASN A 22 0.31 -13.10 -0.26
CA ASN A 22 -0.20 -13.45 -1.58
C ASN A 22 -0.66 -14.90 -1.64
N ARG A 23 0.18 -15.83 -1.17
CA ARG A 23 -0.12 -17.27 -1.11
C ARG A 23 -1.45 -17.56 -0.42
N ASN A 24 -1.71 -16.91 0.72
CA ASN A 24 -2.86 -17.25 1.58
C ASN A 24 -4.11 -16.40 1.26
N TYR A 25 -3.95 -15.22 0.67
CA TYR A 25 -5.03 -14.25 0.44
C TYR A 25 -5.12 -13.81 -1.04
N SER A 26 -4.82 -14.72 -1.97
CA SER A 26 -4.74 -14.46 -3.42
C SER A 26 -6.06 -14.05 -4.08
N ASN A 27 -7.18 -14.17 -3.37
CA ASN A 27 -8.51 -13.78 -3.84
C ASN A 27 -9.14 -12.63 -3.03
N LEU A 28 -8.34 -11.75 -2.43
CA LEU A 28 -8.77 -10.63 -1.60
C LEU A 28 -7.92 -9.38 -1.87
N LYS A 29 -8.47 -8.16 -1.69
CA LYS A 29 -7.64 -6.94 -1.62
C LYS A 29 -6.79 -6.98 -0.34
N GLN A 30 -5.47 -6.86 -0.48
CA GLN A 30 -4.51 -7.17 0.60
C GLN A 30 -4.05 -5.95 1.41
N GLU A 31 -4.67 -4.77 1.23
CA GLU A 31 -4.28 -3.51 1.89
C GLU A 31 -4.01 -3.65 3.39
N ASN A 32 -5.00 -4.16 4.13
CA ASN A 32 -4.93 -4.32 5.57
C ASN A 32 -3.84 -5.30 6.03
N LEU A 33 -3.59 -6.35 5.24
CA LEU A 33 -2.60 -7.38 5.53
C LEU A 33 -1.19 -6.83 5.32
N ILE A 34 -0.98 -6.10 4.22
CA ILE A 34 0.30 -5.44 3.92
C ILE A 34 0.60 -4.35 4.96
N ARG A 35 -0.40 -3.54 5.32
CA ARG A 35 -0.29 -2.54 6.41
C ARG A 35 0.11 -3.18 7.74
N ASN A 36 -0.46 -4.35 8.06
CA ASN A 36 -0.08 -5.10 9.27
C ASN A 36 1.36 -5.64 9.19
N ALA A 37 1.79 -6.17 8.06
CA ALA A 37 3.17 -6.61 7.87
C ALA A 37 4.16 -5.46 8.09
N VAL A 38 3.87 -4.27 7.54
CA VAL A 38 4.70 -3.07 7.77
C VAL A 38 4.70 -2.69 9.26
N LEU A 39 3.53 -2.69 9.91
CA LEU A 39 3.41 -2.39 11.34
C LEU A 39 4.25 -3.33 12.22
N GLU A 40 4.15 -4.63 11.97
CA GLU A 40 4.86 -5.65 12.75
C GLU A 40 6.37 -5.48 12.59
N LEU A 41 6.86 -5.30 11.36
CA LEU A 41 8.28 -5.07 11.08
C LEU A 41 8.81 -3.76 11.67
N LEU A 42 8.00 -2.70 11.66
CA LEU A 42 8.33 -1.46 12.36
C LEU A 42 8.48 -1.70 13.86
N ASN A 43 7.51 -2.40 14.47
CA ASN A 43 7.55 -2.68 15.91
C ASN A 43 8.70 -3.60 16.31
N GLU A 44 9.10 -4.55 15.47
CA GLU A 44 10.33 -5.35 15.68
C GLU A 44 11.59 -4.46 15.70
N LYS A 45 11.65 -3.44 14.82
CA LYS A 45 12.75 -2.46 14.83
C LYS A 45 12.68 -1.48 16.01
N PHE A 46 11.53 -1.37 16.67
CA PHE A 46 11.30 -0.43 17.76
C PHE A 46 11.35 -1.04 19.16
N LEU A 47 11.66 -2.33 19.29
CA LEU A 47 11.69 -3.03 20.59
C LEU A 47 12.49 -2.29 21.67
N ASP A 48 13.61 -1.67 21.30
CA ASP A 48 14.52 -1.00 22.22
C ASP A 48 14.48 0.54 22.10
N ASN A 49 13.41 1.13 21.55
CA ASN A 49 13.27 2.58 21.49
C ASN A 49 11.86 3.09 21.82
N SER A 50 11.76 4.40 22.01
CA SER A 50 10.55 5.13 22.41
C SER A 50 9.44 5.18 21.34
N ASN A 51 9.60 4.54 20.19
CA ASN A 51 8.61 4.56 19.12
C ASN A 51 7.73 3.31 19.15
N LYS A 52 6.48 3.45 18.72
CA LYS A 52 5.58 2.32 18.53
C LYS A 52 4.67 2.56 17.34
N ALA A 53 4.55 1.56 16.47
CA ALA A 53 3.63 1.58 15.36
C ALA A 53 2.26 1.02 15.78
N PHE A 54 1.19 1.72 15.38
CA PHE A 54 -0.19 1.37 15.67
C PHE A 54 -1.01 1.39 14.38
N ALA A 55 -1.90 0.42 14.23
CA ALA A 55 -2.89 0.43 13.17
C ALA A 55 -4.11 1.22 13.63
N GLU A 56 -4.75 1.93 12.70
CA GLU A 56 -6.00 2.64 12.94
C GLU A 56 -5.93 3.60 14.14
N HIS A 57 -4.81 4.31 14.28
CA HIS A 57 -4.56 5.27 15.35
C HIS A 57 -3.90 6.55 14.78
N PRO A 58 -4.26 7.75 15.26
CA PRO A 58 -5.34 8.02 16.22
C PRO A 58 -6.73 7.75 15.64
N ARG A 59 -7.70 7.52 16.53
CA ARG A 59 -9.13 7.48 16.19
C ARG A 59 -9.82 8.67 16.84
N GLU A 60 -10.34 9.58 16.02
CA GLU A 60 -11.26 10.60 16.52
C GLU A 60 -12.43 10.80 15.56
N LYS A 61 -13.63 10.96 16.15
CA LYS A 61 -14.87 11.39 15.47
C LYS A 61 -15.17 10.65 14.15
N GLY A 62 -14.90 9.34 14.10
CA GLY A 62 -15.19 8.50 12.94
C GLY A 62 -14.12 8.50 11.84
N SER A 63 -13.06 9.28 11.99
CA SER A 63 -11.85 9.17 11.16
C SER A 63 -10.82 8.27 11.85
N LYS A 64 -9.91 7.70 11.07
CA LYS A 64 -8.72 6.95 11.52
C LYS A 64 -7.60 7.13 10.49
N ILE A 65 -6.36 7.05 10.93
CA ILE A 65 -5.19 6.87 10.06
C ILE A 65 -4.89 5.38 9.97
N ASP A 66 -4.59 4.87 8.78
CA ASP A 66 -4.34 3.44 8.58
C ASP A 66 -3.21 2.90 9.46
N LEU A 67 -2.08 3.62 9.51
CA LEU A 67 -0.93 3.32 10.37
C LEU A 67 -0.31 4.62 10.92
N SER A 68 0.08 4.62 12.18
CA SER A 68 0.90 5.69 12.74
C SER A 68 2.08 5.16 13.53
N ILE A 69 3.14 5.96 13.61
CA ILE A 69 4.27 5.75 14.51
C ILE A 69 4.24 6.86 15.55
N VAL A 70 4.10 6.48 16.81
CA VAL A 70 4.03 7.40 17.95
C VAL A 70 5.33 7.32 18.74
N ASN A 71 5.92 8.46 19.05
CA ASN A 71 7.02 8.56 20.00
C ASN A 71 6.46 8.85 21.41
N ASP A 72 6.94 8.16 22.44
CA ASP A 72 6.44 8.33 23.81
C ASP A 72 6.67 9.73 24.39
N ALA A 73 7.68 10.48 23.92
CA ALA A 73 7.92 11.86 24.31
C ALA A 73 7.08 12.85 23.49
N GLU A 74 6.63 12.48 22.28
CA GLU A 74 5.90 13.34 21.33
C GLU A 74 4.55 12.73 20.89
N LYS A 75 3.73 12.33 21.86
CA LYS A 75 2.47 11.60 21.62
C LYS A 75 1.47 12.35 20.72
N ASP A 76 1.49 13.67 20.76
CA ASP A 76 0.53 14.53 20.03
C ASP A 76 0.91 14.77 18.56
N ARG A 77 2.08 14.26 18.12
CA ARG A 77 2.56 14.42 16.74
C ARG A 77 2.97 13.07 16.13
N PRO A 78 2.04 12.12 15.98
CA PRO A 78 2.34 10.87 15.30
C PRO A 78 2.82 11.11 13.87
N TYR A 79 3.73 10.24 13.42
CA TYR A 79 4.01 10.09 11.99
C TYR A 79 2.92 9.22 11.37
N SER A 80 2.15 9.78 10.45
CA SER A 80 0.94 9.19 9.88
C SER A 80 1.19 8.62 8.49
N ILE A 81 0.66 7.41 8.24
CA ILE A 81 0.80 6.70 6.98
C ILE A 81 -0.56 6.18 6.53
N GLU A 82 -0.94 6.53 5.30
CA GLU A 82 -2.16 6.08 4.63
C GLU A 82 -1.81 5.04 3.57
N PHE A 83 -2.59 3.96 3.50
CA PHE A 83 -2.38 2.89 2.54
C PHE A 83 -3.52 2.87 1.53
N LYS A 84 -3.20 2.56 0.27
CA LYS A 84 -4.20 2.21 -0.75
C LYS A 84 -3.77 1.01 -1.55
N PHE A 85 -4.68 0.08 -1.78
CA PHE A 85 -4.48 -1.08 -2.61
C PHE A 85 -5.42 -1.08 -3.82
N GLN A 86 -4.82 -1.10 -5.01
CA GLN A 86 -5.54 -1.02 -6.26
C GLN A 86 -5.03 -2.06 -7.27
N TYR A 87 -5.87 -2.37 -8.23
CA TYR A 87 -5.51 -3.14 -9.42
C TYR A 87 -5.27 -2.20 -10.60
N THR A 88 -4.59 -2.69 -11.65
CA THR A 88 -4.14 -1.84 -12.77
C THR A 88 -5.26 -1.22 -13.60
N ASN A 89 -6.49 -1.73 -13.52
CA ASN A 89 -7.66 -1.13 -14.18
C ASN A 89 -8.54 -0.28 -13.26
N ASP A 90 -8.22 -0.18 -11.96
CA ASP A 90 -9.03 0.60 -11.03
C ASP A 90 -9.02 2.09 -11.44
N TYR A 91 -10.16 2.77 -11.25
CA TYR A 91 -10.36 4.20 -11.55
C TYR A 91 -9.96 4.62 -12.96
N LYS A 92 -10.34 3.81 -13.96
CA LYS A 92 -9.98 3.98 -15.38
C LYS A 92 -8.46 4.07 -15.54
N GLN A 93 -7.75 3.09 -14.97
CA GLN A 93 -6.29 3.04 -14.99
C GLN A 93 -5.70 4.31 -14.36
N PHE A 94 -6.26 4.72 -13.22
CA PHE A 94 -5.84 5.88 -12.43
C PHE A 94 -6.06 7.26 -13.07
N ALA A 95 -6.73 7.36 -14.22
CA ALA A 95 -7.06 8.65 -14.83
C ALA A 95 -7.95 9.53 -13.91
N ASP A 96 -8.83 8.90 -13.11
CA ASP A 96 -9.75 9.60 -12.20
C ASP A 96 -9.30 9.49 -10.72
N TYR A 97 -8.02 9.21 -10.44
CA TYR A 97 -7.56 8.88 -9.07
C TYR A 97 -7.24 10.09 -8.18
N ASN A 98 -7.08 11.29 -8.75
CA ASN A 98 -6.67 12.50 -8.01
C ASN A 98 -7.50 12.77 -6.75
N HIS A 99 -8.81 12.50 -6.79
CA HIS A 99 -9.70 12.69 -5.65
C HIS A 99 -9.27 11.91 -4.39
N PHE A 100 -8.67 10.72 -4.54
CA PHE A 100 -8.19 9.93 -3.39
C PHE A 100 -6.94 10.54 -2.78
N ILE A 101 -6.02 11.02 -3.60
CA ILE A 101 -4.81 11.70 -3.09
C ILE A 101 -5.22 12.98 -2.36
N GLU A 102 -6.17 13.74 -2.90
CA GLU A 102 -6.72 14.91 -2.22
C GLU A 102 -7.37 14.56 -0.88
N LYS A 103 -8.23 13.54 -0.88
CA LYS A 103 -9.02 13.15 0.29
C LYS A 103 -8.21 12.47 1.39
N ASP A 104 -7.22 11.66 1.03
CA ASP A 104 -6.55 10.77 1.98
C ASP A 104 -5.12 11.25 2.29
N PHE A 105 -4.45 11.98 1.39
CA PHE A 105 -3.10 12.50 1.63
C PHE A 105 -3.02 14.03 1.82
N GLN A 106 -3.76 14.80 1.02
CA GLN A 106 -3.77 16.28 1.15
C GLN A 106 -4.74 16.78 2.21
N ARG A 107 -5.79 16.02 2.52
CA ARG A 107 -6.74 16.39 3.56
C ARG A 107 -6.02 16.47 4.90
N SER A 108 -6.33 17.54 5.64
CA SER A 108 -5.94 17.60 7.04
C SER A 108 -6.84 16.68 7.86
N ILE A 109 -6.25 15.65 8.46
CA ILE A 109 -6.88 14.85 9.50
C ILE A 109 -6.23 15.30 10.82
N TYR A 110 -7.04 15.66 11.82
CA TYR A 110 -6.53 16.07 13.13
C TYR A 110 -5.58 17.30 13.09
N LYS A 111 -5.92 18.29 12.25
CA LYS A 111 -5.15 19.55 12.06
C LYS A 111 -3.78 19.39 11.40
N LYS A 112 -3.45 18.19 10.91
CA LYS A 112 -2.23 17.91 10.16
C LYS A 112 -2.54 17.14 8.89
N GLN A 113 -1.75 17.31 7.84
CA GLN A 113 -1.85 16.45 6.66
C GLN A 113 -1.12 15.12 6.94
N CYS A 114 -1.51 14.07 6.22
CA CYS A 114 -0.81 12.78 6.31
C CYS A 114 0.67 12.95 5.94
N ASP A 115 1.57 12.29 6.67
CA ASP A 115 3.02 12.39 6.43
C ASP A 115 3.46 11.54 5.24
N MET A 116 2.82 10.38 5.05
CA MET A 116 3.18 9.42 3.99
C MET A 116 1.95 8.73 3.42
N PHE A 117 1.93 8.56 2.11
CA PHE A 117 0.91 7.81 1.38
C PHE A 117 1.57 6.69 0.57
N ILE A 118 1.13 5.46 0.78
CA ILE A 118 1.64 4.27 0.10
C ILE A 118 0.53 3.72 -0.79
N LEU A 119 0.67 3.91 -2.10
CA LEU A 119 -0.17 3.29 -3.11
C LEU A 119 0.47 1.98 -3.59
N ILE A 120 -0.22 0.88 -3.34
CA ILE A 120 0.16 -0.47 -3.74
C ILE A 120 -0.69 -0.86 -4.95
N ILE A 121 -0.04 -1.13 -6.08
CA ILE A 121 -0.69 -1.58 -7.31
C ILE A 121 -0.24 -3.01 -7.59
N SER A 122 -1.21 -3.93 -7.56
CA SER A 122 -0.95 -5.35 -7.83
C SER A 122 -1.36 -5.75 -9.24
N SER A 123 -0.54 -6.59 -9.88
CA SER A 123 -0.82 -7.20 -11.18
C SER A 123 -0.20 -8.59 -11.29
N TRP A 124 -0.77 -9.41 -12.17
CA TRP A 124 -0.31 -10.77 -12.46
C TRP A 124 -0.69 -11.15 -13.89
N ASP A 125 -0.15 -12.27 -14.35
CA ASP A 125 -0.55 -12.86 -15.62
C ASP A 125 -1.95 -13.50 -15.52
N LYS A 126 -2.85 -13.11 -16.44
CA LYS A 126 -4.27 -13.52 -16.38
C LYS A 126 -4.46 -15.00 -16.61
N ASP A 127 -3.62 -15.63 -17.44
CA ASP A 127 -3.73 -17.06 -17.76
C ASP A 127 -3.26 -17.90 -16.57
N ASN A 128 -2.15 -17.52 -15.94
CA ASN A 128 -1.68 -18.15 -14.70
C ASN A 128 -2.74 -18.08 -13.59
N LYS A 129 -3.39 -16.92 -13.42
CA LYS A 129 -4.47 -16.78 -12.43
C LYS A 129 -5.69 -17.61 -12.81
N LYS A 130 -6.03 -17.70 -14.09
CA LYS A 130 -7.16 -18.51 -14.59
C LYS A 130 -6.94 -19.99 -14.30
N ASP A 131 -5.72 -20.49 -14.51
CA ASP A 131 -5.37 -21.88 -14.19
C ASP A 131 -5.45 -22.15 -12.68
N TYR A 132 -5.01 -21.21 -11.84
CA TYR A 132 -5.16 -21.30 -10.40
C TYR A 132 -6.65 -21.30 -9.98
N ASP A 133 -7.42 -20.33 -10.48
CA ASP A 133 -8.85 -20.17 -10.16
C ASP A 133 -9.68 -21.39 -10.58
N GLY A 134 -9.35 -21.99 -11.72
CA GLY A 134 -9.98 -23.20 -12.23
C GLY A 134 -9.86 -24.39 -11.27
N LYS A 135 -8.73 -24.54 -10.57
CA LYS A 135 -8.54 -25.60 -9.56
C LYS A 135 -9.52 -25.51 -8.39
N TRP A 136 -10.01 -24.30 -8.11
CA TRP A 136 -10.93 -24.00 -7.00
C TRP A 136 -12.36 -23.73 -7.46
N GLY A 137 -12.66 -23.88 -8.75
CA GLY A 137 -13.98 -23.61 -9.32
C GLY A 137 -14.37 -22.12 -9.31
N ILE A 138 -13.39 -21.21 -9.21
CA ILE A 138 -13.63 -19.77 -9.33
C ILE A 138 -13.82 -19.45 -10.80
N LYS A 139 -15.01 -18.94 -11.15
CA LYS A 139 -15.34 -18.58 -12.53
C LYS A 139 -14.73 -17.23 -12.91
N GLU A 140 -14.55 -17.01 -14.20
CA GLU A 140 -13.92 -15.80 -14.76
C GLU A 140 -14.61 -14.51 -14.31
N GLU A 141 -15.95 -14.49 -14.24
CA GLU A 141 -16.73 -13.35 -13.77
C GLU A 141 -16.50 -12.97 -12.30
N HIS A 142 -15.99 -13.92 -11.51
CA HIS A 142 -15.65 -13.77 -10.10
C HIS A 142 -14.15 -13.61 -9.86
N SER A 143 -13.31 -13.81 -10.88
CA SER A 143 -11.87 -13.66 -10.79
C SER A 143 -11.49 -12.19 -10.63
N LEU A 144 -10.51 -11.91 -9.77
CA LEU A 144 -9.94 -10.57 -9.63
C LEU A 144 -9.22 -10.09 -10.90
N SER A 145 -8.86 -10.99 -11.83
CA SER A 145 -8.24 -10.65 -13.12
C SER A 145 -9.08 -9.68 -13.96
N ARG A 146 -10.39 -9.58 -13.70
CA ARG A 146 -11.29 -8.57 -14.32
C ARG A 146 -10.91 -7.13 -13.99
N PHE A 147 -10.17 -6.90 -12.91
CA PHE A 147 -9.70 -5.58 -12.48
C PHE A 147 -8.28 -5.26 -13.00
N LEU A 148 -7.69 -6.15 -13.81
CA LEU A 148 -6.39 -5.89 -14.44
C LEU A 148 -6.56 -5.31 -15.85
N SER A 149 -5.81 -4.24 -16.14
CA SER A 149 -5.69 -3.65 -17.47
C SER A 149 -4.96 -4.61 -18.40
N SER A 150 -5.27 -4.54 -19.70
CA SER A 150 -4.52 -5.23 -20.76
C SER A 150 -3.33 -4.43 -21.28
N ASN A 151 -3.16 -3.18 -20.82
CA ASN A 151 -2.05 -2.31 -21.19
C ASN A 151 -1.48 -1.58 -19.97
N GLU A 152 -0.37 -0.89 -20.17
CA GLU A 152 0.39 -0.24 -19.09
C GLU A 152 0.11 1.27 -18.96
N ASN A 153 -0.99 1.80 -19.53
CA ASN A 153 -1.30 3.23 -19.45
C ASN A 153 -1.40 3.73 -17.99
N TRP A 154 -1.77 2.84 -17.07
CA TRP A 154 -1.79 3.11 -15.64
C TRP A 154 -0.43 3.62 -15.11
N LYS A 155 0.72 3.15 -15.62
CA LYS A 155 2.05 3.61 -15.18
C LYS A 155 2.24 5.10 -15.47
N THR A 156 1.93 5.52 -16.69
CA THR A 156 1.99 6.92 -17.11
C THR A 156 1.01 7.78 -16.31
N ASN A 157 -0.23 7.30 -16.13
CA ASN A 157 -1.23 8.02 -15.34
C ASN A 157 -0.76 8.19 -13.90
N VAL A 158 -0.24 7.14 -13.25
CA VAL A 158 0.29 7.21 -11.88
C VAL A 158 1.49 8.15 -11.78
N GLY A 159 2.42 8.12 -12.74
CA GLY A 159 3.52 9.08 -12.81
C GLY A 159 3.03 10.53 -12.87
N ASN A 160 2.03 10.81 -13.71
CA ASN A 160 1.42 12.14 -13.85
C ASN A 160 0.63 12.57 -12.59
N LEU A 161 0.05 11.63 -11.84
CA LEU A 161 -0.62 11.95 -10.57
C LEU A 161 0.37 12.57 -9.58
N PHE A 162 1.53 11.94 -9.41
CA PHE A 162 2.50 12.36 -8.40
C PHE A 162 3.30 13.60 -8.82
N SER A 163 3.51 13.83 -10.11
CA SER A 163 4.19 15.06 -10.61
C SER A 163 3.46 16.35 -10.25
N ASN A 164 2.18 16.29 -9.88
CA ASN A 164 1.40 17.45 -9.47
C ASN A 164 1.70 17.96 -8.05
N TYR A 165 2.55 17.26 -7.29
CA TYR A 165 2.88 17.61 -5.90
C TYR A 165 4.36 18.00 -5.79
N SER A 166 4.64 19.28 -5.51
CA SER A 166 6.01 19.83 -5.53
C SER A 166 6.78 19.69 -4.21
N ASN A 167 6.09 19.41 -3.09
CA ASN A 167 6.67 19.37 -1.74
C ASN A 167 6.62 17.95 -1.16
N VAL A 168 6.83 16.96 -2.03
CA VAL A 168 6.84 15.55 -1.67
C VAL A 168 7.98 14.85 -2.36
N THR A 169 8.54 13.86 -1.68
CA THR A 169 9.44 12.88 -2.29
C THR A 169 8.64 11.63 -2.70
N LEU A 170 8.93 11.10 -3.88
CA LEU A 170 8.34 9.86 -4.39
C LEU A 170 9.41 8.77 -4.50
N ASP A 171 9.19 7.66 -3.80
CA ASP A 171 9.95 6.42 -3.97
C ASP A 171 9.07 5.37 -4.66
N ILE A 172 9.67 4.60 -5.57
CA ILE A 172 8.99 3.52 -6.29
C ILE A 172 9.72 2.22 -6.00
N LYS A 173 8.99 1.22 -5.53
CA LYS A 173 9.52 -0.11 -5.27
C LYS A 173 8.67 -1.17 -5.97
N GLU A 174 9.33 -2.01 -6.75
CA GLU A 174 8.72 -3.19 -7.36
C GLU A 174 9.14 -4.44 -6.58
N ILE A 175 8.17 -5.30 -6.28
CA ILE A 175 8.37 -6.59 -5.62
C ILE A 175 7.56 -7.64 -6.38
N THR A 176 8.24 -8.69 -6.84
CA THR A 176 7.60 -9.87 -7.41
C THR A 176 7.60 -10.97 -6.35
N VAL A 177 6.45 -11.62 -6.17
CA VAL A 177 6.30 -12.80 -5.33
C VAL A 177 5.80 -13.96 -6.19
N GLU A 178 6.18 -15.19 -5.86
CA GLU A 178 5.99 -16.33 -6.76
C GLU A 178 4.77 -17.19 -6.43
N GLU A 179 4.33 -17.22 -5.17
CA GLU A 179 3.22 -18.06 -4.72
C GLU A 179 1.94 -17.25 -4.45
N PRO A 180 0.75 -17.75 -4.83
CA PRO A 180 0.51 -19.05 -5.48
C PRO A 180 0.67 -19.01 -7.00
N TYR A 181 0.90 -17.82 -7.55
CA TYR A 181 1.28 -17.52 -8.93
C TYR A 181 2.04 -16.19 -8.90
N SER A 182 2.92 -15.99 -9.89
CA SER A 182 3.75 -14.80 -9.97
C SER A 182 2.90 -13.53 -9.97
N THR A 183 3.14 -12.67 -8.97
CA THR A 183 2.38 -11.44 -8.72
C THR A 183 3.34 -10.29 -8.47
N ASN A 184 3.16 -9.21 -9.21
CA ASN A 184 3.92 -7.99 -9.07
C ASN A 184 3.18 -7.00 -8.17
N TYR A 185 3.91 -6.37 -7.26
CA TYR A 185 3.45 -5.28 -6.42
C TYR A 185 4.32 -4.06 -6.70
N ASN A 186 3.69 -2.98 -7.15
CA ASN A 186 4.32 -1.69 -7.37
C ASN A 186 3.90 -0.78 -6.22
N LEU A 187 4.85 -0.42 -5.37
CA LEU A 187 4.64 0.48 -4.23
C LEU A 187 5.11 1.87 -4.65
N TYR A 188 4.18 2.81 -4.71
CA TYR A 188 4.44 4.24 -4.88
C TYR A 188 4.30 4.91 -3.53
N ILE A 189 5.43 5.39 -3.00
CA ILE A 189 5.54 5.91 -1.64
C ILE A 189 5.79 7.40 -1.74
N MET A 190 4.75 8.18 -1.46
CA MET A 190 4.82 9.63 -1.45
C MET A 190 4.94 10.11 -0.01
N SER A 191 5.98 10.87 0.30
CA SER A 191 6.24 11.39 1.65
C SER A 191 6.41 12.89 1.61
N ARG A 192 5.90 13.60 2.64
CA ARG A 192 6.22 15.01 2.85
C ARG A 192 7.64 15.14 3.38
N ASP A 193 8.34 16.18 2.93
CA ASP A 193 9.66 16.56 3.45
C ASP A 193 9.60 17.07 4.90
#